data_AF-A0A370SHG1-F1
#
_entry.id   AF-A0A370SHG1-F1
#
_cell.length_a   1.000
_cell.length_b   1.000
_cell.length_c   1.000
_cell.angle_alpha   90.00
_cell.angle_beta   90.00
_cell.angle_gamma   90.00
#
_symmetry.space_group_name_H-M   'P 1'
#
loop_
_entity.id
_entity.type
_entity.pdbx_description
1 polymer ?
#
loop_
_entity_poly.entity_id
_entity_poly.type
_entity_poly.pdbx_seq_one_letter_code
_entity_poly.pdbx_strand_id
1 'polypeptide(L)'
;MPMNRTYKYPSYIYPLFLAITSVTGIFTIINNLELNKYQMDRDSVGLPISVIIIIWAVLTLAHMIQIVILKNKSTRNHTGLLINIPIYLIAASSLLILADRTIYWAVPDHAVISILYGACTIVFMDFQLRTLAQLK
;
A
#
# COMPACT_ATOMS: atom_id res chain seq x y z
N MET A 1 20.94 -13.98 -10.80
CA MET A 1 20.81 -12.95 -11.86
C MET A 1 20.80 -11.56 -11.22
N PRO A 2 21.41 -10.52 -11.81
CA PRO A 2 21.24 -9.16 -11.31
C PRO A 2 19.75 -8.80 -11.41
N MET A 3 19.20 -8.17 -10.37
CA MET A 3 17.81 -7.71 -10.36
C MET A 3 17.60 -6.83 -11.59
N ASN A 4 16.83 -7.34 -12.56
CA ASN A 4 16.67 -6.69 -13.86
C ASN A 4 16.23 -5.23 -13.62
N ARG A 5 16.79 -4.26 -14.35
CA ARG A 5 16.53 -2.81 -14.14
C ARG A 5 15.04 -2.50 -14.08
N THR A 6 14.23 -3.32 -14.74
CA THR A 6 12.77 -3.35 -14.72
C THR A 6 12.11 -3.49 -13.34
N TYR A 7 12.79 -4.01 -12.32
CA TYR A 7 12.25 -4.16 -10.96
C TYR A 7 12.66 -3.03 -10.00
N LYS A 8 13.80 -2.38 -10.29
CA LYS A 8 14.38 -1.36 -9.42
C LYS A 8 13.51 -0.10 -9.36
N TYR A 9 12.85 0.27 -10.45
CA TYR A 9 11.98 1.46 -10.45
C TYR A 9 10.61 1.19 -9.81
N PRO A 10 9.86 0.13 -10.17
CA PRO A 10 8.56 -0.17 -9.55
C PRO A 10 8.65 -0.40 -8.04
N SER A 11 9.77 -0.93 -7.53
CA SER A 11 9.96 -1.18 -6.10
C SER A 11 9.93 0.09 -5.25
N TYR A 12 10.26 1.25 -5.80
CA TYR A 12 10.25 2.54 -5.09
C TYR A 12 9.00 3.38 -5.38
N ILE A 13 8.33 3.16 -6.51
CA ILE A 13 7.14 3.93 -6.89
C ILE A 13 5.98 3.64 -5.93
N TYR A 14 5.74 2.38 -5.58
CA TYR A 14 4.64 2.03 -4.68
C TYR A 14 4.75 2.68 -3.28
N PRO A 15 5.89 2.57 -2.56
CA PRO A 15 6.06 3.27 -1.28
C PRO A 15 5.91 4.79 -1.38
N LEU A 16 6.34 5.40 -2.49
CA LEU A 16 6.18 6.83 -2.73
C LEU A 16 4.69 7.20 -2.85
N PHE A 17 3.92 6.42 -3.62
CA PHE A 17 2.47 6.63 -3.74
C PHE A 17 1.75 6.43 -2.40
N LEU A 18 2.15 5.43 -1.60
CA LEU A 18 1.63 5.24 -0.25
C LEU A 18 1.92 6.46 0.65
N ALA A 19 3.12 7.02 0.58
CA ALA A 19 3.48 8.20 1.36
C ALA A 19 2.65 9.42 0.93
N ILE A 20 2.51 9.67 -0.38
CA ILE A 20 1.67 10.76 -0.91
C ILE A 20 0.21 10.57 -0.48
N THR A 21 -0.32 9.35 -0.58
CA THR A 21 -1.69 9.01 -0.15
C THR A 21 -1.90 9.30 1.33
N SER A 22 -0.94 8.92 2.15
CA SER A 22 -1.03 9.07 3.61
C SER A 22 -0.96 10.53 4.02
N VAL A 23 0.00 11.29 3.47
CA VAL A 23 0.14 12.73 3.71
C VAL A 23 -1.12 13.47 3.27
N THR A 24 -1.59 13.21 2.04
CA THR A 24 -2.80 13.86 1.51
C THR A 24 -4.04 13.48 2.31
N GLY A 25 -4.14 12.23 2.75
CA GLY A 25 -5.25 11.77 3.58
C GLY A 25 -5.29 12.46 4.95
N ILE A 26 -4.14 12.60 5.61
CA ILE A 26 -4.04 13.34 6.87
C ILE A 26 -4.43 14.80 6.68
N PHE A 27 -3.91 15.46 5.65
CA PHE A 27 -4.29 16.85 5.34
C PHE A 27 -5.79 16.99 5.03
N THR A 28 -6.37 16.03 4.32
CA THR A 28 -7.82 16.03 4.02
C THR A 28 -8.65 15.94 5.29
N ILE A 29 -8.26 15.08 6.24
CA ILE A 29 -8.95 14.96 7.53
C ILE A 29 -8.83 16.26 8.33
N ILE A 30 -7.63 16.84 8.42
CA ILE A 30 -7.40 18.11 9.13
C ILE A 30 -8.22 19.25 8.50
N ASN A 31 -8.19 19.38 7.18
CA ASN A 31 -8.94 20.42 6.48
C ASN A 31 -10.45 20.26 6.67
N ASN A 32 -10.97 19.04 6.63
CA ASN A 32 -12.39 18.78 6.89
C ASN A 32 -12.78 19.11 8.34
N LEU A 33 -11.86 18.94 9.29
CA LEU A 33 -12.06 19.37 10.67
C LEU A 33 -12.13 20.90 10.79
N GLU A 34 -11.20 21.62 10.16
CA GLU A 34 -11.18 23.09 10.15
C GLU A 34 -12.45 23.68 9.51
N LEU A 35 -13.02 22.97 8.52
CA LEU A 35 -14.26 23.32 7.86
C LEU A 35 -15.54 22.91 8.62
N ASN A 36 -15.41 22.41 9.86
CA ASN A 36 -16.52 21.92 10.71
C ASN A 36 -17.40 20.86 10.02
N LYS A 37 -16.81 20.03 9.14
CA LYS A 37 -17.53 18.92 8.48
C LYS A 37 -17.75 17.73 9.41
N TYR A 38 -16.95 17.62 10.47
CA TYR A 38 -17.15 16.63 11.54
C TYR A 38 -17.95 17.25 12.68
N GLN A 39 -18.84 16.47 13.28
CA GLN A 39 -19.45 16.85 14.55
C GLN A 39 -18.41 16.62 15.66
N MET A 40 -17.70 17.69 16.04
CA MET A 40 -16.61 17.69 17.05
C MET A 40 -16.98 16.99 18.37
N ASP A 41 -18.27 16.99 18.69
CA ASP A 41 -18.84 16.42 19.93
C ASP A 41 -18.95 14.88 19.89
N ARG A 42 -18.75 14.25 18.72
CA ARG A 42 -18.99 12.81 18.50
C ARG A 42 -17.85 12.09 17.79
N ASP A 43 -17.08 12.78 16.95
CA ASP A 43 -16.07 12.13 16.11
C ASP A 43 -14.65 12.36 16.61
N SER A 44 -14.00 11.30 17.09
CA SER A 44 -12.58 11.33 17.41
C SER A 44 -11.75 11.38 16.13
N VAL A 45 -11.25 12.57 15.78
CA VAL A 45 -10.40 12.82 14.61
C VAL A 45 -9.02 12.15 14.74
N GLY A 46 -8.59 11.85 15.96
CA GLY A 46 -7.35 11.11 16.20
C GLY A 46 -7.40 9.68 15.65
N LEU A 47 -8.58 9.03 15.66
CA LEU A 47 -8.76 7.68 15.12
C LEU A 47 -8.49 7.57 13.61
N PRO A 48 -9.12 8.36 12.72
CA PRO A 48 -8.89 8.25 11.29
C PRO A 48 -7.45 8.57 10.89
N ILE A 49 -6.80 9.56 11.53
CA ILE A 49 -5.37 9.87 11.30
C ILE A 49 -4.49 8.68 11.71
N SER A 50 -4.74 8.11 12.89
CA SER A 50 -4.00 6.94 13.39
C SER A 50 -4.14 5.75 12.46
N VAL A 51 -5.35 5.51 11.93
CA VAL A 51 -5.61 4.43 10.96
C VAL A 51 -4.79 4.64 9.69
N ILE A 52 -4.74 5.85 9.13
CA ILE A 52 -3.91 6.13 7.93
C ILE A 52 -2.44 5.80 8.19
N ILE A 53 -1.89 6.22 9.33
CA ILE A 53 -0.49 5.98 9.69
C ILE A 53 -0.22 4.48 9.85
N ILE A 54 -1.11 3.74 10.52
CA ILE A 54 -0.96 2.29 10.71
C ILE A 54 -1.01 1.56 9.37
N ILE A 55 -1.97 1.89 8.50
CA ILE A 55 -2.09 1.27 7.18
C ILE A 55 -0.85 1.56 6.33
N TRP A 56 -0.36 2.81 6.34
CA TRP A 56 0.87 3.18 5.65
C TRP A 56 2.07 2.34 6.12
N ALA A 57 2.24 2.22 7.44
CA ALA A 57 3.33 1.46 8.02
C ALA A 57 3.24 -0.04 7.67
N VAL A 58 2.05 -0.64 7.81
CA VAL A 58 1.82 -2.06 7.50
C VAL A 58 2.09 -2.35 6.02
N LEU A 59 1.53 -1.56 5.10
CA LEU A 59 1.70 -1.78 3.66
C LEU A 59 3.15 -1.54 3.22
N THR A 60 3.81 -0.52 3.78
CA THR A 60 5.23 -0.25 3.49
C THR A 60 6.12 -1.38 3.99
N LEU A 61 5.90 -1.86 5.22
CA LEU A 61 6.65 -2.96 5.80
C LEU A 61 6.44 -4.25 5.01
N ALA A 62 5.19 -4.57 4.67
CA ALA A 62 4.83 -5.73 3.86
C ALA A 62 5.57 -5.71 2.51
N HIS A 63 5.58 -4.56 1.84
CA HIS A 63 6.29 -4.37 0.58
C HIS A 63 7.80 -4.53 0.72
N MET A 64 8.40 -3.98 1.78
CA MET A 64 9.83 -4.12 2.07
C MET A 64 10.21 -5.58 2.31
N ILE A 65 9.41 -6.31 3.10
CA ILE A 65 9.58 -7.75 3.34
C ILE A 65 9.51 -8.51 2.00
N GLN A 66 8.51 -8.21 1.16
CA GLN A 66 8.36 -8.84 -0.15
C GLN A 66 9.61 -8.62 -1.02
N ILE A 67 10.15 -7.39 -1.09
CA ILE A 67 11.39 -7.09 -1.82
C ILE A 67 12.58 -7.89 -1.27
N VAL A 68 12.72 -7.98 0.05
CA VAL A 68 13.82 -8.73 0.69
C VAL A 68 13.74 -10.22 0.33
N ILE A 69 12.55 -10.82 0.37
CA ILE A 69 12.34 -12.22 -0.01
C ILE A 69 12.73 -12.44 -1.48
N LEU A 70 12.28 -11.56 -2.38
CA LEU A 70 12.56 -11.65 -3.81
C LEU A 70 14.06 -11.48 -4.12
N LYS A 71 14.73 -10.54 -3.45
CA LYS A 71 16.19 -10.34 -3.59
C LYS A 71 16.96 -11.58 -3.13
N ASN A 72 16.56 -12.19 -2.01
CA ASN A 72 17.19 -13.40 -1.49
C ASN A 72 16.96 -14.62 -2.39
N LYS A 73 15.79 -14.72 -3.04
CA LYS A 73 15.51 -15.75 -4.04
C LYS A 73 16.37 -15.59 -5.30
N SER A 74 16.69 -14.37 -5.70
CA SER A 74 17.54 -14.11 -6.87
C SER A 74 19.03 -14.45 -6.65
N THR A 75 19.49 -14.47 -5.39
CA THR A 75 20.88 -14.74 -5.01
C THR A 75 21.11 -16.20 -4.62
N ARG A 76 20.16 -16.81 -3.91
CA ARG A 76 20.19 -18.24 -3.58
C ARG A 76 19.31 -18.94 -4.59
N ASN A 77 19.90 -19.76 -5.47
CA ASN A 77 19.25 -20.50 -6.56
C ASN A 77 18.28 -21.59 -6.00
N HIS A 78 17.36 -21.21 -5.12
CA HIS A 78 16.40 -22.04 -4.41
C HIS A 78 15.02 -21.76 -5.01
N THR A 79 14.63 -22.62 -5.93
CA THR A 79 13.33 -22.63 -6.61
C THR A 79 12.29 -23.46 -5.84
N GLY A 80 12.30 -23.36 -4.51
CA GLY A 80 11.35 -24.07 -3.66
C GLY A 80 10.00 -23.36 -3.59
N LEU A 81 8.91 -24.11 -3.81
CA LEU A 81 7.51 -23.66 -3.72
C LEU A 81 7.19 -22.95 -2.38
N LEU A 82 7.88 -23.35 -1.31
CA LEU A 82 7.79 -22.77 0.03
C LEU A 82 8.18 -21.28 0.11
N ILE A 83 9.08 -20.79 -0.76
CA ILE A 83 9.51 -19.38 -0.76
C ILE A 83 8.47 -18.48 -1.46
N ASN A 84 7.63 -19.05 -2.34
CA ASN A 84 6.60 -18.30 -3.06
C ASN A 84 5.34 -18.05 -2.23
N ILE A 85 5.00 -18.97 -1.30
CA ILE A 85 3.84 -18.85 -0.41
C ILE A 85 3.80 -17.49 0.33
N PRO A 86 4.86 -17.06 1.04
CA PRO A 86 4.83 -15.78 1.75
C PRO A 86 4.70 -14.59 0.80
N ILE A 87 5.23 -14.66 -0.42
CA ILE A 87 5.07 -13.60 -1.43
C ILE A 87 3.59 -13.45 -1.81
N TYR A 88 2.92 -14.55 -2.10
CA TYR A 88 1.49 -14.53 -2.45
C TYR A 88 0.62 -14.07 -1.28
N LEU A 89 0.94 -14.50 -0.07
CA LEU A 89 0.20 -14.10 1.13
C LEU A 89 0.33 -12.60 1.38
N ILE A 90 1.55 -12.04 1.29
CA ILE A 90 1.78 -10.60 1.40
C ILE A 90 1.01 -9.84 0.31
N ALA A 91 1.04 -10.31 -0.94
CA ALA A 91 0.33 -9.69 -2.05
C ALA A 91 -1.19 -9.67 -1.82
N ALA A 92 -1.77 -10.81 -1.44
CA ALA A 92 -3.20 -10.93 -1.18
C ALA A 92 -3.65 -10.06 0.00
N SER A 93 -2.93 -10.09 1.12
CA SER A 93 -3.24 -9.26 2.29
C SER A 93 -3.14 -7.76 1.98
N SER A 94 -2.12 -7.35 1.22
CA SER A 94 -1.95 -5.96 0.83
C SER A 94 -3.07 -5.48 -0.09
N LEU A 95 -3.50 -6.31 -1.07
CA LEU A 95 -4.64 -5.99 -1.94
C LEU A 95 -5.95 -5.88 -1.16
N LEU A 96 -6.19 -6.77 -0.20
CA LEU A 96 -7.38 -6.72 0.65
C LEU A 96 -7.42 -5.42 1.46
N ILE A 97 -6.29 -5.04 2.07
CA ILE A 97 -6.18 -3.78 2.82
C ILE A 97 -6.45 -2.58 1.90
N LEU A 98 -5.85 -2.54 0.71
CA LEU A 98 -6.03 -1.46 -0.24
C LEU A 98 -7.49 -1.34 -0.73
N ALA A 99 -8.14 -2.47 -1.04
CA ALA A 99 -9.54 -2.50 -1.45
C ALA A 99 -10.47 -2.04 -0.33
N ASP A 100 -10.27 -2.56 0.89
CA ASP A 100 -11.02 -2.15 2.08
C ASP A 100 -10.89 -0.65 2.34
N ARG A 101 -9.67 -0.09 2.30
CA ARG A 101 -9.48 1.35 2.49
C ARG A 101 -10.06 2.19 1.36
N THR A 102 -10.02 1.71 0.12
CA THR A 102 -10.66 2.39 -1.01
C THR A 102 -12.17 2.53 -0.77
N ILE A 103 -12.83 1.47 -0.31
CA ILE A 103 -14.27 1.47 0.00
C ILE A 103 -14.58 2.30 1.24
N TYR A 104 -13.80 2.13 2.31
CA TYR A 104 -14.01 2.85 3.58
C TYR A 104 -14.02 4.36 3.40
N TRP A 105 -13.12 4.89 2.58
CA TRP A 105 -13.01 6.32 2.32
C TRP A 105 -13.92 6.83 1.19
N ALA A 106 -14.77 5.98 0.60
CA ALA A 106 -15.68 6.33 -0.50
C ALA A 106 -16.91 7.12 -0.02
N VAL A 107 -16.70 8.07 0.89
CA VAL A 107 -17.69 9.03 1.36
C VAL A 107 -17.35 10.42 0.79
N PRO A 108 -18.35 11.30 0.55
CA PRO A 108 -18.14 12.54 -0.22
C PRO A 108 -16.98 13.42 0.29
N ASP A 109 -16.86 13.57 1.61
CA ASP A 109 -15.82 14.40 2.21
C ASP A 109 -14.42 13.76 2.21
N HIS A 110 -14.31 12.47 1.90
CA HIS A 110 -13.04 11.72 1.87
C HIS A 110 -12.77 11.07 0.52
N ALA A 111 -13.53 11.41 -0.53
CA ALA A 111 -13.42 10.80 -1.85
C ALA A 111 -12.00 10.90 -2.44
N VAL A 112 -11.28 11.99 -2.16
CA VAL A 112 -9.86 12.15 -2.55
C VAL A 112 -8.99 11.04 -1.96
N ILE A 113 -9.21 10.67 -0.69
CA ILE A 113 -8.47 9.60 -0.02
C ILE A 113 -8.77 8.25 -0.69
N SER A 114 -10.04 7.99 -1.02
CA SER A 114 -10.45 6.78 -1.74
C SER A 114 -9.79 6.66 -3.11
N ILE A 115 -9.80 7.74 -3.91
CA ILE A 115 -9.16 7.78 -5.23
C ILE A 115 -7.65 7.48 -5.13
N LEU A 116 -6.98 8.04 -4.13
CA LEU A 116 -5.54 7.81 -3.90
C LEU A 116 -5.23 6.37 -3.49
N TYR A 117 -6.06 5.74 -2.64
CA TYR A 117 -5.94 4.30 -2.36
C TYR A 117 -6.22 3.44 -3.61
N GLY A 118 -7.16 3.86 -4.47
CA GLY A 118 -7.38 3.25 -5.78
C GLY A 118 -6.14 3.31 -6.68
N ALA A 119 -5.49 4.48 -6.76
CA ALA A 119 -4.23 4.65 -7.48
C ALA A 119 -3.11 3.77 -6.89
N CYS A 120 -2.98 3.72 -5.56
CA CYS A 120 -2.05 2.81 -4.89
C CYS A 120 -2.30 1.34 -5.27
N THR A 121 -3.56 0.94 -5.39
CA THR A 121 -3.96 -0.42 -5.80
C THR A 121 -3.45 -0.74 -7.21
N ILE A 122 -3.63 0.18 -8.16
CA ILE A 122 -3.16 0.01 -9.55
C ILE A 122 -1.64 -0.12 -9.60
N VAL A 123 -0.92 0.77 -8.91
CA VAL A 123 0.55 0.74 -8.84
C VAL A 123 1.04 -0.55 -8.19
N PHE A 124 0.38 -1.01 -7.14
CA PHE A 124 0.71 -2.28 -6.50
C PHE A 124 0.46 -3.48 -7.42
N MET A 125 -0.65 -3.48 -8.16
CA MET A 125 -0.96 -4.53 -9.13
C MET A 125 0.10 -4.61 -10.24
N ASP A 126 0.56 -3.49 -10.80
CA ASP A 126 1.67 -3.49 -11.78
C ASP A 126 2.93 -4.13 -11.18
N PHE A 127 3.27 -3.79 -9.93
CA PHE A 127 4.40 -4.43 -9.23
C PHE A 127 4.19 -5.95 -9.07
N GLN A 128 2.99 -6.39 -8.68
CA GLN A 128 2.69 -7.82 -8.54
C GLN A 128 2.75 -8.55 -9.88
N LEU A 129 2.21 -8.00 -10.97
CA LEU A 129 2.27 -8.61 -12.30
C LEU A 129 3.71 -8.82 -12.77
N ARG A 130 4.59 -7.84 -12.54
CA ARG A 130 6.03 -7.96 -12.83
C ARG A 130 6.70 -9.02 -11.96
N THR A 131 6.31 -9.11 -10.68
CA THR A 131 6.79 -10.14 -9.75
C THR A 131 6.41 -11.53 -10.24
N LEU A 132 5.14 -11.74 -10.56
CA LEU A 132 4.60 -13.01 -11.04
C LEU A 132 5.30 -13.50 -12.30
N ALA A 133 5.54 -12.59 -13.26
CA ALA A 133 6.25 -12.91 -14.49
C ALA A 133 7.68 -13.41 -14.24
N GLN A 134 8.31 -13.06 -13.11
CA GLN A 134 9.65 -13.53 -12.72
C GLN A 134 9.64 -14.80 -11.86
N LEU A 135 8.49 -15.15 -11.27
CA LEU A 135 8.35 -16.36 -10.47
C LEU A 135 8.03 -17.61 -11.33
N LYS A 136 7.61 -17.39 -12.58
CA LYS A 136 7.31 -18.42 -13.59
C LYS A 136 8.58 -18.84 -14.33
#